data_AF-A0A8J2LWE3-F1
#
_entry.id   AF-A0A8J2LWE3-F1
#
_cell.length_a   1.000
_cell.length_b   1.000
_cell.length_c   1.000
_cell.angle_alpha   90.00
_cell.angle_beta   90.00
_cell.angle_gamma   90.00
#
_symmetry.space_group_name_H-M   'P 1'
#
loop_
_entity.id
_entity.type
_entity.pdbx_description
1 polymer ?
#
loop_
_entity_poly.entity_id
_entity_poly.type
_entity_poly.pdbx_seq_one_letter_code
_entity_poly.pdbx_strand_id
1 'polypeptide(L)'
;MVPNKLENATPTIYVTKSRSKKVSDSDLNPNIIDPIDTQEIFDYIRDINDPEHPLTLEQLNVVQEELIMVEKNDDETIVDVGFVPTIPHCSMATLIGLTLRTKLQRSVHPSVKIIVRITPDTHVSADAINKQLADKERVAAALENPDLLRAVNQCLTPKYF
;
A
#
# COMPACT_ATOMS: atom_id res chain seq x y z
N MET A 1 32.95 -3.26 -20.10
CA MET A 1 32.24 -1.98 -19.89
C MET A 1 31.21 -2.22 -18.81
N VAL A 2 31.43 -1.70 -17.60
CA VAL A 2 30.42 -1.72 -16.54
C VAL A 2 29.40 -0.66 -16.94
N PRO A 3 28.12 -0.99 -17.18
CA PRO A 3 27.14 0.05 -17.47
C PRO A 3 27.04 0.91 -16.21
N ASN A 4 27.46 2.17 -16.33
CA ASN A 4 27.45 3.16 -15.29
C ASN A 4 25.99 3.60 -15.06
N LYS A 5 25.18 2.68 -14.51
CA LYS A 5 23.82 2.99 -14.08
C LYS A 5 23.99 3.65 -12.72
N LEU A 6 23.96 4.98 -12.72
CA LEU A 6 23.98 5.78 -11.51
C LEU A 6 22.93 5.20 -10.55
N GLU A 7 23.38 4.65 -9.42
CA GLU A 7 22.54 3.94 -8.45
C GLU A 7 21.52 4.89 -7.78
N ASN A 8 21.74 6.20 -7.90
CA ASN A 8 20.92 7.27 -7.32
C ASN A 8 20.28 8.16 -8.40
N ALA A 9 19.59 7.57 -9.37
CA ALA A 9 18.77 8.35 -10.28
C ALA A 9 17.55 8.92 -9.54
N THR A 10 17.17 10.17 -9.82
CA THR A 10 15.92 10.76 -9.34
C THR A 10 14.75 9.84 -9.70
N PRO A 11 13.83 9.55 -8.77
CA PRO A 11 12.72 8.66 -9.05
C PRO A 11 11.86 9.21 -10.21
N THR A 12 11.45 8.32 -11.11
CA THR A 12 10.50 8.65 -12.17
C THR A 12 9.15 8.98 -11.53
N ILE A 13 8.63 10.18 -11.81
CA ILE A 13 7.32 10.62 -11.32
C ILE A 13 6.26 10.24 -12.37
N TYR A 14 5.24 9.52 -11.93
CA TYR A 14 4.12 9.09 -12.76
C TYR A 14 2.93 10.04 -12.62
N VAL A 15 2.12 10.12 -13.68
CA VAL A 15 0.88 10.92 -13.67
C VAL A 15 -0.14 10.23 -12.75
N THR A 16 -0.67 10.97 -11.79
CA THR A 16 -1.66 10.46 -10.82
C THR A 16 -3.07 10.50 -11.40
N LYS A 17 -3.95 9.59 -10.95
CA LYS A 17 -5.36 9.56 -11.38
C LYS A 17 -6.14 10.69 -10.71
N SER A 18 -7.05 11.36 -11.40
CA SER A 18 -7.92 12.37 -10.78
C SER A 18 -8.87 11.72 -9.76
N ARG A 19 -9.07 12.35 -8.59
CA ARG A 19 -9.99 11.89 -7.52
C ARG A 19 -11.49 12.08 -7.80
N SER A 20 -11.88 12.24 -9.06
CA SER A 20 -13.28 12.58 -9.39
C SER A 20 -14.18 11.33 -9.37
N LYS A 21 -14.58 10.83 -8.19
CA LYS A 21 -15.71 9.88 -8.08
C LYS A 21 -17.01 10.67 -8.26
N LYS A 22 -17.80 10.33 -9.30
CA LYS A 22 -19.14 10.87 -9.46
C LYS A 22 -20.02 10.18 -8.42
N VAL A 23 -20.39 10.90 -7.36
CA VAL A 23 -21.34 10.42 -6.36
C VAL A 23 -22.66 10.17 -7.04
N SER A 24 -23.19 8.96 -6.89
CA SER A 24 -24.50 8.58 -7.39
C SER A 24 -25.58 8.76 -6.32
N ASP A 25 -26.83 8.91 -6.73
CA ASP A 25 -27.96 8.99 -5.79
C ASP A 25 -28.10 7.72 -4.93
N SER A 26 -27.63 6.58 -5.42
CA SER A 26 -27.57 5.33 -4.65
C SER A 26 -26.54 5.37 -3.51
N ASP A 27 -25.40 6.02 -3.71
CA ASP A 27 -24.34 6.14 -2.68
C ASP A 27 -24.82 6.99 -1.49
N LEU A 28 -25.79 7.88 -1.73
CA LEU A 28 -26.40 8.73 -0.71
C LEU A 28 -27.61 8.09 -0.03
N ASN A 29 -28.04 6.90 -0.47
CA ASN A 29 -29.20 6.23 0.08
C ASN A 29 -28.82 5.36 1.29
N PRO A 30 -29.27 5.70 2.52
CA PRO A 30 -28.89 4.96 3.72
C PRO A 30 -29.44 3.53 3.79
N ASN A 31 -30.37 3.16 2.90
CA ASN A 31 -30.95 1.81 2.84
C ASN A 31 -30.17 0.87 1.91
N ILE A 32 -29.17 1.38 1.19
CA ILE A 32 -28.33 0.61 0.29
C ILE A 32 -26.97 0.40 0.96
N ILE A 33 -26.50 -0.84 0.97
CA ILE A 33 -25.15 -1.15 1.46
C ILE A 33 -24.17 -0.75 0.36
N ASP A 34 -23.26 0.17 0.67
CA ASP A 34 -22.12 0.52 -0.17
C ASP A 34 -20.96 -0.47 0.12
N PRO A 35 -20.64 -1.40 -0.79
CA PRO A 35 -19.58 -2.36 -0.58
C PRO A 35 -18.20 -1.73 -0.81
N ILE A 36 -17.21 -2.18 -0.04
CA ILE A 36 -15.81 -1.80 -0.26
C ILE A 36 -15.40 -2.20 -1.68
N ASP A 37 -14.93 -1.23 -2.46
CA ASP A 37 -14.46 -1.43 -3.83
C ASP A 37 -12.93 -1.22 -3.94
N THR A 38 -12.35 -1.62 -5.07
CA THR A 38 -10.92 -1.47 -5.35
C THR A 38 -10.48 0.00 -5.31
N GLN A 39 -11.34 0.91 -5.76
CA GLN A 39 -11.04 2.34 -5.82
C GLN A 39 -10.91 2.93 -4.40
N GLU A 40 -11.79 2.54 -3.48
CA GLU A 40 -11.76 2.95 -2.08
C GLU A 40 -10.46 2.50 -1.39
N ILE A 41 -10.06 1.25 -1.61
CA ILE A 41 -8.79 0.72 -1.11
C ILE A 41 -7.59 1.51 -1.69
N PHE A 42 -7.62 1.81 -2.99
CA PHE A 42 -6.59 2.62 -3.62
C PHE A 42 -6.51 4.02 -3.02
N ASP A 43 -7.65 4.67 -2.79
CA ASP A 43 -7.73 6.00 -2.19
C ASP A 43 -7.20 6.02 -0.74
N TYR A 44 -7.30 4.93 0.02
CA TYR A 44 -6.66 4.84 1.33
C TYR A 44 -5.13 4.82 1.29
N ILE A 45 -4.51 4.26 0.23
CA ILE A 45 -3.07 3.98 0.20
C ILE A 45 -2.27 4.87 -0.74
N ARG A 46 -2.91 5.51 -1.72
CA ARG A 46 -2.23 6.31 -2.76
C ARG A 46 -1.41 7.50 -2.25
N ASP A 47 -1.82 8.10 -1.13
CA ASP A 47 -1.18 9.28 -0.53
C ASP A 47 -0.10 8.92 0.51
N ILE A 48 0.11 7.63 0.78
CA ILE A 48 1.18 7.21 1.70
C ILE A 48 2.50 7.75 1.14
N ASN A 49 3.31 8.34 2.01
CA ASN A 49 4.60 8.86 1.61
C ASN A 49 5.62 7.73 1.54
N ASP A 50 6.50 7.83 0.56
CA ASP A 50 7.71 7.03 0.52
C ASP A 50 8.63 7.38 1.72
N PRO A 51 9.29 6.39 2.34
CA PRO A 51 10.19 6.62 3.47
C PRO A 51 11.49 7.34 3.08
N GLU A 52 11.91 7.29 1.81
CA GLU A 52 13.17 7.85 1.34
C GLU A 52 12.98 9.16 0.55
N HIS A 53 11.84 9.31 -0.13
CA HIS A 53 11.55 10.42 -1.02
C HIS A 53 10.33 11.25 -0.58
N PRO A 54 10.30 12.57 -0.84
CA PRO A 54 9.15 13.42 -0.55
C PRO A 54 8.03 13.25 -1.60
N LEU A 55 7.73 12.02 -1.99
CA LEU A 55 6.74 11.64 -3.00
C LEU A 55 5.78 10.60 -2.42
N THR A 56 4.58 10.51 -2.98
CA THR A 56 3.61 9.47 -2.60
C THR A 56 3.89 8.15 -3.30
N LEU A 57 3.37 7.05 -2.74
CA LEU A 57 3.50 5.74 -3.36
C LEU A 57 2.84 5.68 -4.75
N GLU A 58 1.76 6.43 -4.98
CA GLU A 58 1.16 6.55 -6.32
C GLU A 58 2.09 7.30 -7.29
N GLN A 59 2.69 8.41 -6.87
CA GLN A 59 3.61 9.19 -7.70
C GLN A 59 4.84 8.38 -8.12
N LEU A 60 5.24 7.40 -7.31
CA LEU A 60 6.34 6.47 -7.58
C LEU A 60 5.89 5.18 -8.29
N ASN A 61 4.59 5.03 -8.58
CA ASN A 61 3.98 3.83 -9.15
C ASN A 61 4.22 2.56 -8.30
N VAL A 62 4.46 2.74 -7.01
CA VAL A 62 4.65 1.66 -6.03
C VAL A 62 3.31 0.96 -5.75
N VAL A 63 2.24 1.73 -5.67
CA VAL A 63 0.86 1.22 -5.60
C VAL A 63 0.11 1.58 -6.87
N GLN A 64 -0.69 0.64 -7.35
CA GLN A 64 -1.48 0.75 -8.57
C GLN A 64 -2.85 0.16 -8.29
N GLU A 65 -3.91 0.76 -8.83
CA GLU A 65 -5.28 0.29 -8.65
C GLU A 65 -5.47 -1.12 -9.24
N GLU A 66 -4.76 -1.40 -10.33
CA GLU A 66 -4.78 -2.68 -11.06
C GLU A 66 -4.14 -3.83 -10.27
N LEU A 67 -3.36 -3.51 -9.24
CA LEU A 67 -2.72 -4.49 -8.35
C LEU A 67 -3.52 -4.73 -7.06
N ILE A 68 -4.73 -4.18 -6.97
CA ILE A 68 -5.62 -4.34 -5.82
C ILE A 68 -6.79 -5.23 -6.21
N MET A 69 -7.02 -6.26 -5.42
CA MET A 69 -8.16 -7.16 -5.58
C MET A 69 -9.00 -7.13 -4.31
N VAL A 70 -10.32 -6.95 -4.48
CA VAL A 70 -11.30 -7.03 -3.40
C VAL A 70 -12.24 -8.20 -3.72
N GLU A 71 -12.17 -9.24 -2.89
CA GLU A 71 -13.04 -10.42 -3.00
C GLU A 71 -14.05 -10.40 -1.85
N LYS A 72 -15.33 -10.57 -2.18
CA LYS A 72 -16.42 -10.66 -1.22
C LYS A 72 -17.07 -12.03 -1.32
N ASN A 73 -16.90 -12.82 -0.27
CA ASN A 73 -17.65 -14.06 -0.03
C ASN A 73 -18.76 -13.78 0.99
N ASP A 74 -19.72 -14.69 1.12
CA ASP A 74 -20.94 -14.49 1.93
C ASP A 74 -20.68 -13.98 3.36
N ASP A 75 -19.57 -14.41 3.99
CA ASP A 75 -19.20 -14.03 5.35
C ASP A 75 -17.84 -13.30 5.48
N GLU A 76 -17.06 -13.20 4.42
CA GLU A 76 -15.69 -12.67 4.47
C GLU A 76 -15.38 -11.71 3.32
N THR A 77 -14.74 -10.58 3.64
CA THR A 77 -14.16 -9.67 2.64
C THR A 77 -12.65 -9.76 2.72
N ILE A 78 -12.01 -10.02 1.58
CA ILE A 78 -10.56 -10.14 1.43
C ILE A 78 -10.07 -9.01 0.55
N VAL A 79 -9.08 -8.27 1.03
CA VAL A 79 -8.37 -7.22 0.29
C VAL A 79 -6.94 -7.67 0.09
N ASP A 80 -6.56 -7.95 -1.16
CA ASP A 80 -5.19 -8.30 -1.58
C ASP A 80 -4.57 -7.12 -2.32
N VAL A 81 -3.48 -6.59 -1.77
CA VAL A 81 -2.75 -5.45 -2.32
C VAL A 81 -1.36 -5.88 -2.75
N GLY A 82 -1.15 -5.88 -4.07
CA GLY A 82 0.16 -5.96 -4.69
C GLY A 82 0.84 -4.59 -4.70
N PHE A 83 2.13 -4.54 -4.39
CA PHE A 83 2.94 -3.33 -4.57
C PHE A 83 4.29 -3.65 -5.24
N VAL A 84 4.84 -2.66 -5.92
CA VAL A 84 6.08 -2.75 -6.70
C VAL A 84 7.14 -1.85 -6.06
N PRO A 85 8.20 -2.38 -5.44
CA PRO A 85 9.28 -1.55 -4.94
C PRO A 85 9.93 -0.73 -6.06
N THR A 86 10.45 0.45 -5.73
CA THR A 86 11.07 1.38 -6.69
C THR A 86 12.26 0.75 -7.44
N ILE A 87 13.00 -0.12 -6.76
CA ILE A 87 14.14 -0.87 -7.31
C ILE A 87 14.17 -2.32 -6.79
N PRO A 88 14.78 -3.28 -7.53
CA PRO A 88 14.81 -4.69 -7.15
C PRO A 88 15.56 -5.03 -5.86
N HIS A 89 16.35 -4.09 -5.33
CA HIS A 89 17.14 -4.21 -4.10
C HIS A 89 16.72 -3.21 -3.01
N CYS A 90 15.48 -2.72 -3.08
CA CYS A 90 14.98 -1.69 -2.17
C CYS A 90 15.01 -2.16 -0.72
N SER A 91 15.84 -1.50 0.10
CA SER A 91 15.97 -1.82 1.52
C SER A 91 14.70 -1.51 2.33
N MET A 92 13.84 -0.63 1.79
CA MET A 92 12.62 -0.14 2.43
C MET A 92 11.35 -0.92 2.03
N ALA A 93 11.47 -1.96 1.19
CA ALA A 93 10.31 -2.72 0.71
C ALA A 93 9.47 -3.32 1.87
N THR A 94 10.12 -3.82 2.93
CA THR A 94 9.42 -4.33 4.12
C THR A 94 8.69 -3.22 4.87
N LEU A 95 9.28 -2.03 4.99
CA LEU A 95 8.66 -0.88 5.66
C LEU A 95 7.45 -0.35 4.87
N ILE A 96 7.57 -0.29 3.54
CA ILE A 96 6.47 0.07 2.65
C ILE A 96 5.31 -0.92 2.84
N GLY A 97 5.58 -2.23 2.77
CA GLY A 97 4.57 -3.27 2.98
C GLY A 97 3.92 -3.22 4.37
N LEU A 98 4.71 -2.98 5.42
CA LEU A 98 4.22 -2.80 6.79
C LEU A 98 3.31 -1.56 6.90
N THR A 99 3.69 -0.47 6.25
CA THR A 99 2.93 0.79 6.24
C THR A 99 1.59 0.62 5.53
N LEU A 100 1.57 -0.02 4.36
CA LEU A 100 0.36 -0.37 3.63
C LEU A 100 -0.59 -1.20 4.49
N ARG A 101 -0.07 -2.28 5.09
CA ARG A 101 -0.85 -3.17 5.95
C ARG A 101 -1.44 -2.40 7.14
N THR A 102 -0.63 -1.58 7.80
CA THR A 102 -1.05 -0.77 8.95
C THR A 102 -2.10 0.27 8.57
N LYS A 103 -1.95 0.94 7.42
CA LYS A 103 -2.93 1.92 6.93
C LYS A 103 -4.30 1.28 6.72
N LEU A 104 -4.33 0.15 6.01
CA LEU A 104 -5.58 -0.56 5.74
C LEU A 104 -6.19 -1.08 7.04
N GLN A 105 -5.42 -1.70 7.92
CA GLN A 105 -5.90 -2.19 9.23
C GLN A 105 -6.56 -1.10 10.08
N ARG A 106 -6.11 0.16 9.95
CA ARG A 106 -6.69 1.31 10.65
C ARG A 106 -7.88 1.95 9.93
N SER A 107 -8.06 1.67 8.64
CA SER A 107 -9.05 2.36 7.79
C SER A 107 -10.27 1.49 7.47
N VAL A 108 -10.13 0.16 7.42
CA VAL A 108 -11.23 -0.76 7.12
C VAL A 108 -11.73 -1.50 8.36
N HIS A 109 -12.91 -2.11 8.27
CA HIS A 109 -13.50 -2.88 9.37
C HIS A 109 -12.61 -4.08 9.78
N PRO A 110 -12.47 -4.41 11.08
CA PRO A 110 -11.59 -5.49 11.55
C PRO A 110 -11.88 -6.90 11.02
N SER A 111 -13.10 -7.14 10.50
CA SER A 111 -13.44 -8.42 9.85
C SER A 111 -12.84 -8.56 8.44
N VAL A 112 -12.35 -7.47 7.83
CA VAL A 112 -11.74 -7.51 6.51
C VAL A 112 -10.35 -8.14 6.60
N LYS A 113 -10.11 -9.18 5.82
CA LYS A 113 -8.82 -9.86 5.75
C LYS A 113 -7.91 -9.12 4.79
N ILE A 114 -6.82 -8.57 5.32
CA ILE A 114 -5.87 -7.77 4.55
C ILE A 114 -4.61 -8.60 4.25
N ILE A 115 -4.30 -8.70 2.96
CA ILE A 115 -3.10 -9.32 2.41
C ILE A 115 -2.32 -8.22 1.69
N VAL A 116 -1.03 -8.11 2.00
CA VAL A 116 -0.12 -7.16 1.33
C VAL A 116 1.10 -7.93 0.88
N ARG A 117 1.46 -7.81 -0.40
CA ARG A 117 2.58 -8.56 -0.99
C ARG A 117 3.27 -7.77 -2.08
N ILE A 118 4.57 -8.02 -2.21
CA ILE A 118 5.36 -7.58 -3.35
C ILE A 118 4.93 -8.38 -4.57
N THR A 119 4.72 -7.68 -5.69
CA THR A 119 4.40 -8.29 -6.99
C THR A 119 5.55 -9.23 -7.41
N PRO A 120 5.25 -10.44 -7.94
CA PRO A 120 6.28 -11.37 -8.42
C PRO A 120 7.27 -10.72 -9.39
N ASP A 121 8.52 -11.16 -9.35
CA ASP A 121 9.62 -10.71 -10.22
C ASP A 121 10.03 -9.23 -10.09
N THR A 122 9.53 -8.50 -9.06
CA THR A 122 9.87 -7.08 -8.86
C THR A 122 10.94 -6.81 -7.79
N HIS A 123 11.27 -7.80 -6.95
CA HIS A 123 12.26 -7.65 -5.87
C HIS A 123 12.99 -8.97 -5.59
N VAL A 124 14.30 -8.90 -5.34
CA VAL A 124 15.14 -10.10 -5.16
C VAL A 124 14.82 -10.91 -3.90
N SER A 125 14.22 -10.28 -2.90
CA SER A 125 13.79 -10.92 -1.65
C SER A 125 12.28 -10.93 -1.47
N ALA A 126 11.51 -10.85 -2.57
CA ALA A 126 10.05 -10.78 -2.54
C ALA A 126 9.42 -11.87 -1.66
N ASP A 127 9.81 -13.14 -1.84
CA ASP A 127 9.23 -14.26 -1.07
C ASP A 127 9.47 -14.15 0.43
N ALA A 128 10.69 -13.77 0.83
CA ALA A 128 11.05 -13.61 2.24
C ALA A 128 10.25 -12.47 2.88
N ILE A 129 10.12 -11.34 2.18
CA ILE A 129 9.36 -10.18 2.65
C ILE A 129 7.87 -10.52 2.70
N ASN A 130 7.31 -11.16 1.68
CA ASN A 130 5.91 -11.59 1.64
C ASN A 130 5.58 -12.53 2.79
N LYS A 131 6.47 -13.46 3.13
CA LYS A 131 6.32 -14.34 4.29
C LYS A 131 6.33 -13.57 5.61
N GLN A 132 7.20 -12.57 5.75
CA GLN A 132 7.21 -11.69 6.93
C GLN A 132 5.93 -10.86 7.04
N LEU A 133 5.45 -10.32 5.92
CA LEU A 133 4.23 -9.51 5.86
C LEU A 133 2.95 -10.35 6.06
N ALA A 134 2.98 -11.66 5.80
CA ALA A 134 1.84 -12.55 6.06
C ALA A 134 1.72 -12.97 7.54
N ASP A 135 2.85 -13.02 8.26
CA ASP A 135 2.93 -13.39 9.67
C ASP A 135 2.33 -12.28 10.57
N LYS A 136 1.15 -12.55 11.14
CA LYS A 136 0.42 -11.57 11.98
C LYS A 136 1.14 -11.26 13.29
N GLU A 137 1.76 -12.26 13.91
CA GLU A 137 2.45 -12.11 15.18
C GLU A 137 3.72 -11.27 14.99
N ARG A 138 4.45 -11.52 13.90
CA ARG A 138 5.62 -10.72 13.53
C ARG A 138 5.27 -9.27 13.23
N VAL A 139 4.18 -9.03 12.50
CA VAL A 139 3.73 -7.65 12.22
C VAL A 139 3.29 -6.95 13.51
N ALA A 140 2.56 -7.64 14.39
CA ALA A 140 2.18 -7.07 15.68
C ALA A 140 3.42 -6.70 16.52
N ALA A 141 4.38 -7.61 16.66
CA ALA A 141 5.63 -7.34 17.38
C ALA A 141 6.46 -6.20 16.75
N ALA A 142 6.45 -6.07 15.42
CA ALA A 142 7.11 -4.96 14.74
C ALA A 142 6.46 -3.60 15.07
N LEU A 143 5.13 -3.56 15.23
CA LEU A 143 4.40 -2.34 15.59
C LEU A 143 4.49 -1.97 17.07
N GLU A 144 4.94 -2.88 17.94
CA GLU A 144 5.29 -2.59 19.33
C GLU A 144 6.66 -1.90 19.45
N ASN A 145 7.51 -2.00 18.43
CA ASN A 145 8.78 -1.27 18.40
C ASN A 145 8.52 0.23 18.13
N PRO A 146 8.90 1.14 19.06
CA PRO A 146 8.63 2.57 18.94
C PRO A 146 9.26 3.22 17.70
N ASP A 147 10.43 2.76 17.28
CA ASP A 147 11.14 3.32 16.13
C ASP A 147 10.46 2.95 14.81
N LEU A 148 10.05 1.69 14.66
CA LEU A 148 9.29 1.23 13.51
C LEU A 148 7.92 1.89 13.45
N LEU A 149 7.20 1.95 14.58
CA LEU A 149 5.90 2.59 14.65
C LEU A 149 5.98 4.07 14.28
N ARG A 150 7.03 4.77 14.73
CA ARG A 150 7.30 6.17 14.36
C ARG A 150 7.57 6.32 12.86
N ALA A 151 8.41 5.46 12.27
CA ALA A 151 8.68 5.48 10.84
C ALA A 151 7.40 5.23 10.01
N VAL A 152 6.59 4.25 10.41
CA VAL A 152 5.27 3.99 9.79
C VAL A 152 4.38 5.22 9.90
N ASN A 153 4.21 5.79 11.09
CA ASN A 153 3.35 6.96 11.28
C ASN A 153 3.84 8.20 10.48
N GLN A 154 5.14 8.36 10.30
CA GLN A 154 5.69 9.42 9.45
C GLN A 154 5.28 9.23 7.99
N CYS A 155 5.32 7.99 7.47
CA CYS A 155 4.87 7.69 6.12
C CYS A 155 3.36 7.95 5.96
N LEU A 156 2.57 7.69 7.01
CA LEU A 156 1.11 7.92 7.03
C LEU A 156 0.68 9.37 7.26
N THR A 157 1.61 10.28 7.57
CA THR A 157 1.28 11.68 7.85
C THR A 157 0.93 12.41 6.53
N PRO A 158 -0.28 12.97 6.38
CA PRO A 158 -0.64 13.72 5.18
C PRO A 158 0.32 14.90 4.98
N LYS A 159 0.89 15.03 3.78
CA LYS A 159 1.62 16.24 3.39
C LYS A 159 0.67 17.10 2.58
N TYR A 160 0.31 18.25 3.13
CA TYR A 160 -0.37 19.29 2.36
C TYR A 160 0.68 19.89 1.42
N PHE A 161 0.57 19.59 0.13
CA PHE A 161 1.35 20.23 -0.94
C PHE A 161 0.56 21.41 -1.50
#